data_AF-A0A246APZ1-F1
#
_entry.id   AF-A0A246APZ1-F1
#
_cell.length_a   1.000
_cell.length_b   1.000
_cell.length_c   1.000
_cell.angle_alpha   90.00
_cell.angle_beta   90.00
_cell.angle_gamma   90.00
#
_symmetry.space_group_name_H-M   'P 1'
#
loop_
_entity.id
_entity.type
_entity.pdbx_description
1 polymer ?
#
loop_
_entity_poly.entity_id
_entity_poly.type
_entity_poly.pdbx_seq_one_letter_code
_entity_poly.pdbx_strand_id
1 'polypeptide(L)'
;MDILINVISYITLVLLIFLPIILSKLTVKLHLKSKYIIGGSALIILSLILLIFSAWWSDFSSQILLTQYNYNFNGTNETENFKNVKKIDIQKVAELKKSLMGIGWPLKAIMIFPFYLTYSGFAFFITTRITKNKILKTV
;
A
#
# COMPACT_ATOMS: atom_id res chain seq x y z
N MET A 1 -10.13 -9.96 -14.30
CA MET A 1 -9.48 -9.98 -12.98
C MET A 1 -8.70 -8.70 -12.73
N ASP A 2 -8.19 -8.05 -13.78
CA ASP A 2 -7.55 -6.72 -13.76
C ASP A 2 -8.35 -5.68 -12.97
N ILE A 3 -9.67 -5.60 -13.20
CA ILE A 3 -10.55 -4.66 -12.49
C ILE A 3 -10.53 -4.92 -10.98
N LEU A 4 -10.62 -6.20 -10.57
CA LEU A 4 -10.64 -6.58 -9.15
C LEU A 4 -9.30 -6.29 -8.47
N ILE A 5 -8.18 -6.59 -9.16
CA ILE A 5 -6.84 -6.24 -8.70
C ILE A 5 -6.69 -4.73 -8.52
N ASN A 6 -7.12 -3.95 -9.51
CA ASN A 6 -7.06 -2.49 -9.45
C ASN A 6 -7.93 -1.94 -8.31
N VAL A 7 -9.13 -2.47 -8.11
CA VAL A 7 -10.01 -2.07 -7.00
C VAL A 7 -9.34 -2.30 -5.64
N ILE A 8 -8.72 -3.46 -5.43
CA ILE A 8 -8.01 -3.75 -4.16
C ILE A 8 -6.81 -2.80 -3.98
N SER A 9 -6.06 -2.52 -5.04
CA SER A 9 -4.95 -1.56 -5.01
C SER A 9 -5.43 -0.14 -4.65
N TYR A 10 -6.54 0.32 -5.25
CA TYR A 10 -7.14 1.61 -4.91
C TYR A 10 -7.66 1.67 -3.49
N ILE A 11 -8.33 0.63 -3.00
CA ILE A 11 -8.80 0.54 -1.61
C ILE A 11 -7.61 0.63 -0.65
N THR A 12 -6.53 -0.09 -0.93
CA THR A 12 -5.32 -0.09 -0.10
C THR A 12 -4.67 1.30 -0.07
N LEU A 13 -4.62 1.99 -1.21
CA LEU A 13 -4.10 3.35 -1.33
C LEU A 13 -4.95 4.35 -0.55
N VAL A 14 -6.28 4.29 -0.69
CA VAL A 14 -7.22 5.14 0.07
C VAL A 14 -7.04 4.88 1.57
N LEU A 15 -6.91 3.62 1.98
CA LEU A 15 -6.69 3.26 3.36
C LEU A 15 -5.38 3.85 3.90
N LEU A 16 -4.27 3.77 3.16
CA LEU A 16 -2.99 4.41 3.52
C LEU A 16 -3.16 5.92 3.75
N ILE A 17 -3.84 6.63 2.86
CA ILE A 17 -4.03 8.08 2.98
C ILE A 17 -4.87 8.44 4.21
N PHE A 18 -5.98 7.73 4.45
CA PHE A 18 -6.91 8.09 5.52
C PHE A 18 -6.55 7.50 6.89
N LEU A 19 -5.67 6.50 6.96
CA LEU A 19 -5.24 5.86 8.21
C LEU A 19 -4.79 6.85 9.29
N PRO A 20 -3.84 7.78 9.03
CA PRO A 20 -3.38 8.73 10.05
C PRO A 20 -4.49 9.65 10.55
N ILE A 21 -5.47 9.97 9.69
CA ILE A 21 -6.60 10.85 10.00
C ILE A 21 -7.64 10.14 10.86
N ILE A 22 -7.91 8.86 10.60
CA ILE A 22 -8.86 8.07 11.39
C ILE A 22 -8.29 7.82 12.79
N LEU A 23 -7.01 7.41 12.87
CA LEU A 23 -6.32 7.15 14.14
C LEU A 23 -6.20 8.40 15.01
N SER A 24 -5.95 9.57 14.42
CA SER A 24 -5.86 10.82 15.19
C SER A 24 -7.19 11.19 15.83
N LYS A 25 -8.30 11.07 15.09
CA LYS A 25 -9.66 11.33 15.60
C LYS A 25 -10.04 10.37 16.72
N LEU A 26 -9.71 9.09 16.58
CA LEU A 26 -9.93 8.08 17.62
C LEU A 26 -9.12 8.42 18.88
N THR A 27 -7.85 8.78 18.70
CA THR A 27 -6.94 9.09 19.81
C THR A 27 -7.41 10.29 20.63
N VAL A 28 -7.91 11.35 19.99
CA VAL A 28 -8.38 12.54 20.72
C VAL A 28 -9.57 12.23 21.62
N LYS A 29 -10.47 11.33 21.20
CA LYS A 29 -11.65 10.90 21.95
C LYS A 29 -11.31 10.05 23.19
N LEU A 30 -10.12 9.46 23.25
CA LEU A 30 -9.68 8.70 24.42
C LEU A 30 -9.37 9.66 25.59
N HIS A 31 -9.85 9.31 26.79
CA HIS A 31 -9.61 10.05 28.04
C HIS A 31 -8.35 9.57 28.79
N LEU A 32 -7.33 9.09 28.06
CA LEU A 32 -6.10 8.57 28.65
C LEU A 32 -4.99 9.64 28.64
N LYS A 33 -4.20 9.74 29.73
CA LYS A 33 -3.04 10.65 29.82
C LYS A 33 -1.98 10.36 28.75
N SER A 34 -1.78 9.10 28.39
CA SER A 34 -0.79 8.63 27.41
C SER A 34 -1.34 8.45 25.99
N LYS A 35 -2.55 8.98 25.69
CA LYS A 35 -3.24 8.74 24.42
C LYS A 35 -2.40 9.02 23.18
N TYR A 36 -1.57 10.06 23.19
CA TYR A 36 -0.72 10.41 22.04
C TYR A 36 0.41 9.40 21.82
N ILE A 37 0.98 8.82 22.88
CA ILE A 37 2.02 7.80 22.78
C ILE A 37 1.42 6.51 22.22
N ILE A 38 0.25 6.11 22.75
CA ILE A 38 -0.48 4.91 22.30
C ILE A 38 -0.96 5.08 20.85
N GLY A 39 -1.51 6.24 20.50
CA GLY A 39 -1.96 6.54 19.13
C GLY A 39 -0.81 6.61 18.14
N GLY A 40 0.33 7.18 18.54
CA GLY A 40 1.54 7.24 17.72
C GLY A 40 2.17 5.87 17.48
N SER A 41 2.28 5.03 18.50
CA SER A 41 2.80 3.66 18.33
C SER A 41 1.86 2.80 17.49
N ALA A 42 0.54 2.90 17.70
CA ALA A 42 -0.45 2.23 16.87
C ALA A 42 -0.37 2.70 15.40
N LEU A 43 -0.15 3.99 15.15
CA LEU A 43 0.06 4.52 13.81
C LEU A 43 1.27 3.88 13.13
N ILE A 44 2.40 3.80 13.81
CA ILE A 44 3.63 3.21 13.24
C ILE A 44 3.42 1.74 12.90
N ILE A 45 2.86 0.96 13.84
CA ILE A 45 2.64 -0.48 13.66
C ILE A 45 1.66 -0.73 12.51
N LEU A 46 0.53 -0.03 12.50
CA LEU A 46 -0.50 -0.23 11.48
C LEU A 46 -0.02 0.23 10.10
N SER A 47 0.75 1.32 10.04
CA SER A 47 1.42 1.80 8.82
C SER A 47 2.38 0.77 8.25
N LEU A 48 3.18 0.14 9.10
CA LEU A 48 4.14 -0.89 8.69
C LEU A 48 3.42 -2.11 8.12
N ILE A 49 2.41 -2.63 8.83
CA ILE A 49 1.60 -3.77 8.37
C ILE A 49 0.96 -3.46 7.01
N LEU A 50 0.37 -2.27 6.87
CA LEU A 50 -0.34 -1.88 5.66
C LEU A 50 0.62 -1.71 4.46
N LEU A 51 1.82 -1.16 4.69
CA LEU A 51 2.84 -1.05 3.64
C LEU A 51 3.38 -2.40 3.20
N ILE A 52 3.65 -3.30 4.15
CA ILE A 52 4.06 -4.68 3.84
C ILE A 52 2.99 -5.38 3.01
N PHE A 53 1.73 -5.29 3.43
CA PHE A 53 0.60 -5.85 2.69
C PHE A 53 0.49 -5.25 1.29
N SER A 54 0.58 -3.92 1.16
CA SER A 54 0.49 -3.24 -0.13
C SER A 54 1.60 -3.64 -1.10
N ALA A 55 2.85 -3.72 -0.61
CA ALA A 55 3.99 -4.12 -1.42
C ALA A 55 3.89 -5.59 -1.85
N TRP A 56 3.54 -6.49 -0.91
CA TRP A 56 3.32 -7.90 -1.21
C TRP A 56 2.18 -8.09 -2.22
N TRP A 57 1.06 -7.38 -2.03
CA TRP A 57 -0.09 -7.44 -2.94
C TRP A 57 0.27 -6.98 -4.36
N SER A 58 1.10 -5.94 -4.49
CA SER A 58 1.54 -5.44 -5.80
C SER A 58 2.28 -6.49 -6.62
N ASP A 59 3.22 -7.22 -6.01
CA ASP A 59 3.97 -8.27 -6.71
C ASP A 59 3.08 -9.52 -6.92
N PHE A 60 2.31 -9.93 -5.91
CA PHE A 60 1.41 -11.08 -6.01
C PHE A 60 0.35 -10.90 -7.11
N SER A 61 -0.27 -9.73 -7.19
CA SER A 61 -1.26 -9.42 -8.21
C SER A 61 -0.66 -9.39 -9.63
N SER A 62 0.59 -8.93 -9.77
CA SER A 62 1.31 -8.98 -11.05
C SER A 62 1.56 -10.43 -11.51
N GLN A 63 1.90 -11.34 -10.59
CA GLN A 63 2.07 -12.77 -10.92
C GLN A 63 0.77 -13.44 -11.35
N ILE A 64 -0.33 -13.09 -10.67
CA ILE A 64 -1.68 -13.53 -11.06
C ILE A 64 -1.97 -13.08 -12.49
N LEU A 65 -1.74 -11.80 -12.81
CA LEU A 65 -1.98 -11.26 -14.15
C LEU A 65 -1.16 -12.00 -15.20
N LEU A 66 0.14 -12.20 -14.97
CA LEU A 66 1.01 -12.95 -15.89
C LEU A 66 0.48 -14.37 -16.14
N THR A 67 0.05 -15.07 -15.10
CA THR A 67 -0.57 -16.41 -15.24
C THR A 67 -1.82 -16.36 -16.12
N GLN A 68 -2.66 -15.32 -15.98
CA GLN A 68 -3.85 -15.16 -16.81
C GLN A 68 -3.56 -14.85 -18.28
N TYR A 69 -2.47 -14.13 -18.56
CA TYR A 69 -2.02 -13.90 -19.93
C TYR A 69 -1.32 -15.13 -20.54
N ASN A 70 -1.30 -16.27 -19.85
CA ASN A 70 -0.58 -17.49 -20.23
C ASN A 70 0.93 -17.28 -20.39
N TYR A 71 1.49 -16.36 -19.61
CA TYR A 71 2.93 -16.19 -19.52
C TYR A 71 3.57 -17.46 -18.94
N ASN A 72 4.57 -18.00 -19.63
CA ASN A 72 5.26 -19.19 -19.17
C ASN A 72 6.43 -18.79 -18.25
N PHE A 73 6.29 -19.03 -16.94
CA PHE A 73 7.35 -18.75 -15.97
C PHE A 73 8.56 -19.70 -16.07
N ASN A 74 8.39 -20.87 -16.70
CA ASN A 74 9.41 -21.91 -16.83
C ASN A 74 10.11 -21.89 -18.18
N GLY A 75 9.83 -20.91 -19.05
CA GLY A 75 10.47 -20.82 -20.35
C GLY A 75 11.95 -20.46 -20.22
N THR A 76 12.78 -21.10 -21.02
CA THR A 76 14.24 -20.95 -20.97
C THR A 76 14.72 -19.72 -21.76
N ASN A 77 13.87 -19.18 -22.63
CA ASN A 77 14.12 -17.98 -23.44
C ASN A 77 12.85 -17.12 -23.57
N GLU A 78 12.99 -15.88 -24.05
CA GLU A 78 11.84 -14.96 -24.15
C GLU A 78 10.75 -15.48 -25.09
N THR A 79 11.13 -16.13 -26.20
CA THR A 79 10.19 -16.71 -27.15
C THR A 79 9.29 -17.76 -26.49
N GLU A 80 9.84 -18.61 -25.62
CA GLU A 80 9.11 -19.60 -24.84
C GLU A 80 8.24 -18.97 -23.75
N ASN A 81 8.72 -17.90 -23.12
CA ASN A 81 7.99 -17.16 -22.09
C ASN A 81 6.71 -16.50 -22.63
N PHE A 82 6.78 -15.97 -23.86
CA PHE A 82 5.65 -15.29 -24.53
C PHE A 82 4.86 -16.19 -25.50
N LYS A 83 5.21 -17.47 -25.65
CA LYS A 83 4.66 -18.37 -26.68
C LYS A 83 3.13 -18.43 -26.72
N ASN A 84 2.49 -18.42 -25.55
CA ASN A 84 1.03 -18.53 -25.40
C ASN A 84 0.35 -17.17 -25.14
N VAL A 85 1.12 -16.08 -25.10
CA VAL A 85 0.61 -14.73 -24.89
C VAL A 85 0.05 -14.20 -26.20
N LYS A 86 -1.15 -13.62 -26.17
CA LYS A 86 -1.76 -13.00 -27.36
C LYS A 86 -0.90 -11.83 -27.83
N LYS A 87 -0.73 -11.67 -29.15
CA LYS A 87 0.09 -10.59 -29.75
C LYS A 87 -0.23 -9.19 -29.23
N ILE A 88 -1.51 -8.92 -28.96
CA ILE A 88 -1.98 -7.61 -28.47
C ILE A 88 -1.56 -7.33 -27.02
N ASP A 89 -1.29 -8.38 -26.23
CA ASP A 89 -0.99 -8.29 -24.81
C ASP A 89 0.53 -8.38 -24.52
N ILE A 90 1.36 -8.68 -25.53
CA ILE A 90 2.81 -8.88 -25.37
C ILE A 90 3.48 -7.68 -24.69
N GLN A 91 3.16 -6.45 -25.10
CA GLN A 91 3.73 -5.24 -24.51
C GLN A 91 3.36 -5.11 -23.02
N LYS A 92 2.09 -5.32 -22.68
CA LYS A 92 1.58 -5.26 -21.30
C LYS A 92 2.23 -6.32 -20.42
N VAL A 93 2.37 -7.55 -20.93
CA VAL A 93 3.02 -8.66 -20.22
C VAL A 93 4.52 -8.40 -20.03
N ALA A 94 5.20 -7.78 -20.99
CA ALA A 94 6.60 -7.39 -20.86
C ALA A 94 6.81 -6.34 -19.76
N GLU A 95 5.91 -5.35 -19.64
CA GLU A 95 5.92 -4.37 -18.55
C GLU A 95 5.70 -5.04 -17.18
N LEU A 96 4.73 -5.94 -17.07
CA LEU A 96 4.47 -6.71 -15.84
C LEU A 96 5.67 -7.59 -15.43
N LYS A 97 6.33 -8.23 -16.41
CA LYS A 97 7.57 -8.99 -16.16
C LYS A 97 8.67 -8.06 -15.61
N LYS A 98 8.85 -6.89 -16.23
CA LYS A 98 9.85 -5.91 -15.80
C LYS A 98 9.59 -5.39 -14.38
N SER A 99 8.33 -5.16 -14.01
CA SER A 99 7.97 -4.71 -12.65
C SER A 99 8.19 -5.79 -11.58
N LEU A 100 8.08 -7.06 -11.95
CA LEU A 100 8.30 -8.23 -11.09
C LEU A 100 9.77 -8.61 -10.92
N MET A 101 10.56 -8.56 -11.99
CA MET A 101 11.99 -8.92 -11.97
C MET A 101 12.90 -7.82 -11.41
N GLY A 102 12.33 -6.67 -11.05
CA GLY A 102 13.06 -5.57 -10.41
C GLY A 102 13.32 -5.79 -8.92
N ILE A 103 13.29 -4.69 -8.17
CA ILE A 103 13.42 -4.69 -6.70
C ILE A 103 12.28 -5.52 -6.10
N GLY A 104 12.61 -6.56 -5.32
CA GLY A 104 11.59 -7.40 -4.67
C GLY A 104 10.69 -6.59 -3.72
N TRP A 105 9.44 -7.04 -3.54
CA TRP A 105 8.47 -6.36 -2.67
C TRP A 105 8.97 -5.99 -1.26
N PRO A 106 9.82 -6.77 -0.54
CA PRO A 106 10.23 -6.37 0.81
C PRO A 106 11.08 -5.10 0.78
N LEU A 107 11.96 -5.00 -0.21
CA LEU A 107 12.85 -3.85 -0.35
C LEU A 107 12.08 -2.61 -0.83
N LYS A 108 11.08 -2.78 -1.72
CA LYS A 108 10.15 -1.69 -2.09
C LYS A 108 9.44 -1.10 -0.84
N ALA A 109 8.97 -1.97 0.07
CA ALA A 109 8.32 -1.53 1.30
C ALA A 109 9.26 -0.76 2.23
N ILE A 110 10.50 -1.24 2.40
CA ILE A 110 11.51 -0.57 3.25
C ILE A 110 11.90 0.80 2.69
N MET A 111 12.04 0.93 1.36
CA MET A 111 12.40 2.20 0.72
C MET A 111 11.32 3.26 0.87
N ILE A 112 10.03 2.89 0.80
CA ILE A 112 8.92 3.84 0.89
C ILE A 112 8.55 4.19 2.34
N PHE A 113 8.90 3.33 3.30
CA PHE A 113 8.50 3.45 4.70
C PHE A 113 8.90 4.80 5.34
N PRO A 114 10.14 5.32 5.21
CA PRO A 114 10.52 6.61 5.80
C PRO A 114 9.66 7.77 5.28
N PHE A 115 9.42 7.82 3.97
CA PHE A 115 8.62 8.87 3.33
C PHE A 115 7.16 8.82 3.82
N TYR A 116 6.59 7.62 3.87
CA TYR A 116 5.23 7.43 4.34
C TYR A 116 5.09 7.72 5.84
N LEU A 117 6.11 7.40 6.64
CA LEU A 117 6.14 7.72 8.06
C LEU A 117 6.17 9.23 8.30
N THR A 118 6.96 9.97 7.52
CA THR A 118 6.96 11.44 7.57
C THR A 118 5.57 12.00 7.28
N TYR A 119 4.94 11.58 6.18
CA TYR A 119 3.57 11.98 5.84
C TYR A 119 2.58 11.66 6.98
N SER A 120 2.59 10.41 7.45
CA SER A 120 1.66 9.92 8.46
C SER A 120 1.80 10.66 9.79
N GLY A 121 3.03 10.96 10.21
CA GLY A 121 3.32 11.75 11.40
C GLY A 121 2.78 13.18 11.31
N PHE A 122 3.03 13.87 10.19
CA PHE A 122 2.50 15.22 9.95
C PHE A 122 0.97 15.22 9.92
N ALA A 123 0.36 14.30 9.17
CA ALA A 123 -1.09 14.16 9.07
C ALA A 123 -1.72 13.91 10.45
N PHE A 124 -1.14 13.02 11.26
CA PHE A 124 -1.59 12.75 12.63
C PHE A 124 -1.49 13.98 13.53
N PHE A 125 -0.37 14.71 13.51
CA PHE A 125 -0.18 15.90 14.34
C PHE A 125 -1.15 17.04 13.97
N ILE A 126 -1.31 17.33 12.69
CA ILE A 126 -2.22 18.40 12.23
C ILE A 126 -3.66 18.06 12.60
N THR A 127 -4.10 16.83 12.34
CA THR A 127 -5.48 16.42 12.57
C THR A 127 -5.82 16.28 14.06
N THR A 128 -4.88 15.87 14.90
CA THR A 128 -5.08 15.90 16.37
C THR A 128 -5.29 17.32 16.88
N ARG A 129 -4.50 18.30 16.40
CA ARG A 129 -4.66 19.72 16.76
C ARG A 129 -6.02 20.29 16.33
N ILE A 130 -6.42 20.05 15.08
CA ILE A 130 -7.73 20.51 14.56
C ILE A 130 -8.89 19.89 15.36
N THR A 131 -8.83 18.58 15.62
CA THR A 131 -9.91 17.87 16.32
C THR A 131 -10.02 18.32 17.77
N LYS A 132 -8.90 18.54 18.46
CA LYS A 132 -8.89 19.08 19.82
C LYS A 132 -9.52 20.47 19.89
N ASN A 133 -9.19 21.35 18.94
CA ASN A 133 -9.74 22.72 18.90
C ASN A 133 -11.25 22.73 18.62
N LYS A 134 -11.78 21.78 17.83
CA LYS A 134 -13.23 21.64 17.62
C LYS A 134 -13.95 21.23 18.90
N ILE A 135 -13.43 20.23 19.62
CA ILE A 135 -14.04 19.74 20.87
C ILE A 135 -14.08 20.85 21.93
N LEU A 136 -13.00 21.63 22.08
CA LEU A 136 -12.92 22.74 23.03
C LEU A 136 -13.86 23.91 22.73
N LYS A 137 -14.33 24.07 21.48
CA LYS A 137 -15.30 25.12 21.09
C LYS A 137 -16.77 24.71 21.30
N THR A 138 -17.02 23.43 21.55
CA THR A 138 -18.37 22.85 21.75
C THR A 138 -18.72 22.60 23.22
N VAL A 139 -17.78 22.83 24.14
CA VAL A 139 -17.98 22.77 25.60
C VAL A 139 -18.04 24.20 26.12
#